data_AF-A0AAN7AWF5-F1
#
_entry.id   AF-A0AAN7AWF5-F1
#
_cell.length_a   1.000
_cell.length_b   1.000
_cell.length_c   1.000
_cell.angle_alpha   90.00
_cell.angle_beta   90.00
_cell.angle_gamma   90.00
#
_symmetry.space_group_name_H-M   'P 1'
#
loop_
_entity.id
_entity.type
_entity.pdbx_description
1 polymer ?
#
loop_
_entity_poly.entity_id
_entity_poly.type
_entity_poly.pdbx_seq_one_letter_code
_entity_poly.pdbx_strand_id
1 'polypeptide(L)'
;MNGMNSANMQGAMVGVPVPAGQSSELVLIYQMVDSLSAQLATNQRTLEEVISCVGRIRARARSQSLGNEELINQSADEVKAQEADLDTYISVLNEAFDKARYSRDQNAALLGHFATSMSTMLRQFHEYKAKHVADVSAWHKSYRAQLAEARAENSNLRDQIWEMQAHAGAANEKLRNFRKKYDENETRWEKRVETRAMKQELRFWKRMAMPHVADDDPYWSDDDDLVDVAEKRRLIELQRITAETHAAAVAQLAAAQAELGEITGNDEDGGDQGDGVPPPAPAPPSTMLTPHNLMQQLVGGVPMQRSDDGNGTGPTPPPRPLSAASSTGSSGQ
;
A
#
# COMPACT_ATOMS: atom_id res chain seq x y z
N MET A 1 82.99 -11.22 -39.68
CA MET A 1 84.17 -12.08 -39.88
C MET A 1 84.23 -13.05 -38.71
N ASN A 2 84.17 -14.35 -39.02
CA ASN A 2 84.32 -15.44 -38.06
C ASN A 2 85.69 -15.40 -37.39
N GLY A 3 85.73 -15.63 -36.08
CA GLY A 3 86.98 -15.76 -35.33
C GLY A 3 86.75 -15.92 -33.83
N MET A 4 86.05 -16.97 -33.40
CA MET A 4 85.97 -17.34 -31.99
C MET A 4 86.13 -18.86 -31.88
N ASN A 5 87.35 -19.32 -32.15
CA ASN A 5 87.80 -20.68 -31.82
C ASN A 5 88.74 -20.56 -30.61
N SER A 6 88.17 -20.62 -29.41
CA SER A 6 88.93 -20.80 -28.18
C SER A 6 88.16 -21.77 -27.29
N ALA A 7 88.13 -23.01 -27.75
CA ALA A 7 87.69 -24.17 -26.98
C ALA A 7 88.64 -25.33 -27.29
N ASN A 8 89.95 -25.09 -27.15
CA ASN A 8 90.93 -26.18 -27.13
C ASN A 8 92.28 -25.72 -26.57
N MET A 9 92.40 -25.57 -25.26
CA MET A 9 93.67 -25.67 -24.53
C MET A 9 93.39 -25.87 -23.04
N GLN A 10 92.82 -27.02 -22.72
CA GLN A 10 92.81 -27.56 -21.36
C GLN A 10 93.18 -29.03 -21.46
N GLY A 11 94.47 -29.30 -21.30
CA GLY A 11 95.02 -30.64 -21.27
C GLY A 11 96.33 -30.77 -22.03
N ALA A 12 97.43 -30.36 -21.39
CA ALA A 12 98.75 -30.98 -21.46
C ALA A 12 99.84 -30.00 -21.00
N MET A 13 100.04 -29.86 -19.69
CA MET A 13 101.37 -29.60 -19.12
C MET A 13 101.35 -30.01 -17.64
N VAL A 14 101.74 -31.26 -17.40
CA VAL A 14 101.95 -31.86 -16.08
C VAL A 14 103.43 -31.72 -15.70
N GLY A 15 103.69 -31.12 -14.54
CA GLY A 15 104.64 -31.66 -13.58
C GLY A 15 106.12 -31.24 -13.65
N VAL A 16 106.45 -30.09 -13.05
CA VAL A 16 107.57 -29.95 -12.09
C VAL A 16 107.11 -28.97 -10.99
N PRO A 17 107.17 -29.31 -9.68
CA PRO A 17 106.70 -28.42 -8.62
C PRO A 17 107.63 -27.20 -8.50
N VAL A 18 107.17 -26.05 -8.96
CA VAL A 18 107.80 -24.76 -8.63
C VAL A 18 107.53 -24.48 -7.14
N PRO A 19 108.54 -24.15 -6.31
CA PRO A 19 108.37 -23.95 -4.88
C PRO A 19 107.26 -22.94 -4.57
N ALA A 20 106.44 -23.24 -3.56
CA ALA A 20 105.16 -22.60 -3.27
C ALA A 20 105.19 -21.06 -3.11
N GLY A 21 106.36 -20.48 -2.81
CA GLY A 21 106.56 -19.02 -2.75
C GLY A 21 106.68 -18.35 -4.13
N GLN A 22 107.34 -19.00 -5.10
CA GLN A 22 107.46 -18.45 -6.46
C GLN A 22 106.14 -18.56 -7.22
N SER A 23 105.34 -19.61 -6.99
CA SER A 23 104.01 -19.71 -7.60
C SER A 23 103.01 -18.73 -6.98
N SER A 24 103.08 -18.44 -5.68
CA SER A 24 102.23 -17.41 -5.05
C SER A 24 102.65 -15.99 -5.44
N GLU A 25 103.95 -15.71 -5.55
CA GLU A 25 104.46 -14.43 -6.06
C GLU A 25 104.11 -14.22 -7.54
N LEU A 26 104.21 -15.25 -8.38
CA LEU A 26 103.80 -15.16 -9.77
C LEU A 26 102.28 -14.96 -9.90
N VAL A 27 101.46 -15.66 -9.10
CA VAL A 27 100.01 -15.43 -9.07
C VAL A 27 99.69 -14.01 -8.59
N LEU A 28 100.39 -13.50 -7.57
CA LEU A 28 100.25 -12.12 -7.11
C LEU A 28 100.65 -11.12 -8.21
N ILE A 29 101.76 -11.36 -8.90
CA ILE A 29 102.20 -10.53 -10.02
C ILE A 29 101.20 -10.58 -11.16
N TYR A 30 100.66 -11.76 -11.53
CA TYR A 30 99.62 -11.87 -12.55
C TYR A 30 98.34 -11.14 -12.14
N GLN A 31 97.88 -11.27 -10.90
CA GLN A 31 96.73 -10.51 -10.38
C GLN A 31 96.99 -9.01 -10.36
N MET A 32 98.21 -8.59 -10.01
CA MET A 32 98.60 -7.18 -10.01
C MET A 32 98.66 -6.65 -11.45
N VAL A 33 99.24 -7.40 -12.39
CA VAL A 33 99.28 -7.06 -13.82
C VAL A 33 97.87 -7.03 -14.41
N ASP A 34 97.01 -7.99 -14.06
CA ASP A 34 95.63 -8.04 -14.53
C ASP A 34 94.83 -6.86 -13.99
N SER A 35 95.01 -6.51 -12.71
CA SER A 35 94.42 -5.29 -12.12
C SER A 35 94.97 -4.00 -12.72
N LEU A 36 96.27 -3.93 -13.02
CA LEU A 36 96.90 -2.81 -13.73
C LEU A 36 96.37 -2.69 -15.16
N SER A 37 96.14 -3.80 -15.85
CA SER A 37 95.59 -3.83 -17.20
C SER A 37 94.13 -3.39 -17.22
N ALA A 38 93.35 -3.83 -16.23
CA ALA A 38 91.97 -3.39 -16.02
C ALA A 38 91.93 -1.88 -15.72
N GLN A 39 92.80 -1.39 -14.83
CA GLN A 39 92.94 0.03 -14.53
C GLN A 39 93.38 0.85 -15.76
N LEU A 40 94.28 0.31 -16.58
CA LEU A 40 94.73 0.97 -17.80
C LEU A 40 93.58 1.08 -18.82
N ALA A 41 92.76 0.04 -18.96
CA ALA A 41 91.59 0.05 -19.82
C ALA A 41 90.53 1.05 -19.33
N THR A 42 90.28 1.15 -18.02
CA THR A 42 89.40 2.20 -17.47
C THR A 42 89.99 3.59 -17.69
N ASN A 43 91.29 3.78 -17.48
CA ASN A 43 91.95 5.07 -17.70
C ASN A 43 91.92 5.50 -19.18
N GLN A 44 92.06 4.56 -20.11
CA GLN A 44 91.89 4.86 -21.54
C GLN A 44 90.47 5.33 -21.84
N ARG A 45 89.47 4.65 -21.30
CA ARG A 45 88.06 5.01 -21.49
C ARG A 45 87.73 6.38 -20.90
N THR A 46 88.21 6.68 -19.69
CA THR A 46 88.00 8.00 -19.06
C THR A 46 88.72 9.10 -19.83
N LEU A 47 89.92 8.84 -20.34
CA LEU A 47 90.64 9.81 -21.17
C LEU A 47 89.92 10.07 -22.50
N GLU A 48 89.36 9.06 -23.15
CA GLU A 48 88.53 9.23 -24.35
C GLU A 48 87.29 10.09 -24.06
N GLU A 49 86.62 9.86 -22.94
CA GLU A 49 85.49 10.68 -22.50
C GLU A 49 85.91 12.14 -22.24
N VAL A 50 87.03 12.35 -21.54
CA VAL A 50 87.60 13.69 -21.30
C VAL A 50 87.97 14.38 -22.61
N ILE A 51 88.65 13.69 -23.54
CA ILE A 51 89.02 14.24 -24.84
C ILE A 51 87.76 14.61 -25.64
N SER A 52 86.72 13.77 -25.61
CA SER A 52 85.44 14.08 -26.27
C SER A 52 84.77 15.32 -25.66
N CYS A 53 84.84 15.48 -24.33
CA CYS A 53 84.26 16.62 -23.62
C CYS A 53 85.04 17.91 -23.91
N VAL A 54 86.37 17.86 -23.85
CA VAL A 54 87.27 18.96 -24.24
C VAL A 54 87.08 19.32 -25.71
N GLY A 55 86.88 18.33 -26.59
CA GLY A 55 86.56 18.54 -28.01
C GLY A 55 85.28 19.34 -28.20
N ARG A 56 84.21 19.01 -27.46
CA ARG A 56 82.95 19.76 -27.44
C ARG A 56 83.12 21.17 -26.88
N ILE A 57 83.83 21.33 -25.75
CA ILE A 57 84.13 22.65 -25.15
C ILE A 57 84.90 23.53 -26.14
N ARG A 58 85.93 22.99 -26.79
CA ARG A 58 86.74 23.72 -27.79
C ARG A 58 85.94 24.04 -29.06
N ALA A 59 85.07 23.14 -29.52
CA ALA A 59 84.19 23.41 -30.66
C ALA A 59 83.22 24.55 -30.34
N ARG A 60 82.63 24.52 -29.14
CA ARG A 60 81.75 25.58 -28.64
C ARG A 60 82.47 26.92 -28.51
N ALA A 61 83.65 26.93 -27.88
CA ALA A 61 84.50 28.12 -27.76
C ALA A 61 84.82 28.76 -29.11
N ARG A 62 85.18 27.93 -30.11
CA ARG A 62 85.49 28.40 -31.47
C ARG A 62 84.27 28.91 -32.22
N SER A 63 83.12 28.26 -32.07
CA SER A 63 81.88 28.67 -32.76
C SER A 63 81.34 30.01 -32.26
N GLN A 64 81.63 30.38 -31.01
CA GLN A 64 81.11 31.58 -30.35
C GLN A 64 82.22 32.62 -30.06
N SER A 65 83.47 32.37 -30.47
CA SER A 65 84.65 33.22 -30.22
C SER A 65 84.87 33.59 -28.74
N LEU A 66 84.56 32.66 -27.83
CA LEU A 66 84.58 32.90 -26.38
C LEU A 66 85.97 32.62 -25.79
N GLY A 67 86.38 33.45 -24.82
CA GLY A 67 87.51 33.16 -23.94
C GLY A 67 87.19 32.08 -22.90
N ASN A 68 88.21 31.49 -22.26
CA ASN A 68 88.02 30.45 -21.23
C ASN A 68 87.13 30.93 -20.07
N GLU A 69 87.37 32.14 -19.56
CA GLU A 69 86.57 32.75 -18.47
C GLU A 69 85.12 32.98 -18.90
N GLU A 70 84.90 33.44 -20.14
CA GLU A 70 83.57 33.72 -20.67
C GLU A 70 82.76 32.44 -20.90
N LEU A 71 83.43 31.35 -21.29
CA LEU A 71 82.81 30.04 -21.47
C LEU A 71 82.45 29.39 -20.13
N ILE A 72 83.29 29.54 -19.11
CA ILE A 72 82.99 29.11 -17.75
C ILE A 72 81.80 29.90 -17.20
N ASN A 73 81.81 31.23 -17.35
CA ASN A 73 80.71 32.08 -16.90
C ASN A 73 79.39 31.76 -17.61
N GLN A 74 79.39 31.59 -18.93
CA GLN A 74 78.19 31.15 -19.66
C GLN A 74 77.69 29.78 -19.20
N SER A 75 78.58 28.81 -18.98
CA SER A 75 78.16 27.51 -18.45
C SER A 75 77.60 27.60 -17.03
N ALA A 76 78.17 28.47 -16.20
CA ALA A 76 77.68 28.74 -14.85
C ALA A 76 76.30 29.43 -14.88
N ASP A 77 76.08 30.34 -15.83
CA ASP A 77 74.80 31.01 -16.02
C ASP A 77 73.73 30.05 -16.59
N GLU A 78 74.10 29.14 -17.50
CA GLU A 78 73.22 28.06 -17.97
C GLU A 78 72.82 27.12 -16.83
N VAL A 79 73.77 26.72 -15.98
CA VAL A 79 73.49 25.88 -14.81
C VAL A 79 72.58 26.61 -13.82
N LYS A 80 72.81 27.89 -13.53
CA LYS A 80 71.95 28.69 -12.66
C LYS A 80 70.55 28.88 -13.23
N ALA A 81 70.42 29.09 -14.55
CA ALA A 81 69.13 29.21 -15.21
C ALA A 81 68.34 27.89 -15.13
N GLN A 82 69.02 26.76 -15.38
CA GLN A 82 68.42 25.43 -15.21
C GLN A 82 68.01 25.15 -13.75
N GLU A 83 68.80 25.57 -12.77
CA GLU A 83 68.48 25.43 -11.34
C GLU A 83 67.21 26.22 -10.98
N ALA A 84 67.10 27.47 -11.43
CA ALA A 84 65.90 28.29 -11.23
C ALA A 84 64.66 27.68 -11.93
N ASP A 85 64.81 27.14 -13.14
CA ASP A 85 63.73 26.46 -13.85
C ASP A 85 63.27 25.20 -13.10
N LEU A 86 64.20 24.42 -12.52
CA LEU A 86 63.87 23.25 -11.72
C LEU A 86 63.05 23.60 -10.47
N ASP A 87 63.39 24.70 -9.78
CA ASP A 87 62.62 25.17 -8.63
C ASP A 87 61.19 25.56 -9.01
N THR A 88 61.00 26.21 -10.15
CA THR A 88 59.65 26.54 -10.64
C THR A 88 58.86 25.27 -10.97
N TYR A 89 59.49 24.27 -11.60
CA TYR A 89 58.85 23.02 -11.95
C TYR A 89 58.46 22.21 -10.71
N ILE A 90 59.34 22.18 -9.70
CA ILE A 90 59.05 21.57 -8.39
C ILE A 90 57.85 22.24 -7.72
N SER A 91 57.78 23.58 -7.76
CA SER A 91 56.65 24.33 -7.19
C SER A 91 55.32 23.99 -7.87
N VAL A 92 55.29 24.00 -9.21
CA VAL A 92 54.08 23.66 -9.99
C VAL A 92 53.67 22.20 -9.77
N LEU A 93 54.64 21.28 -9.72
CA LEU A 93 54.37 19.86 -9.44
C LEU A 93 53.79 19.67 -8.04
N ASN A 94 54.32 20.34 -7.02
CA ASN A 94 53.80 20.27 -5.66
C ASN A 94 52.37 20.81 -5.59
N GLU A 95 52.10 21.95 -6.21
CA GLU A 95 50.73 22.51 -6.26
C GLU A 95 49.76 21.57 -6.99
N ALA A 96 50.17 21.01 -8.13
CA ALA A 96 49.36 20.04 -8.87
C ALA A 96 49.12 18.76 -8.06
N PHE A 97 50.13 18.30 -7.32
CA PHE A 97 50.02 17.15 -6.44
C PHE A 97 49.03 17.39 -5.30
N ASP A 98 49.09 18.55 -4.64
CA ASP A 98 48.16 18.91 -3.58
C ASP A 98 46.73 19.05 -4.10
N LYS A 99 46.52 19.66 -5.28
CA LYS A 99 45.22 19.71 -5.95
C LYS A 99 44.68 18.32 -6.27
N ALA A 100 45.53 17.44 -6.82
CA ALA A 100 45.14 16.07 -7.14
C ALA A 100 44.77 15.28 -5.88
N ARG A 101 45.54 15.44 -4.79
CA ARG A 101 45.26 14.82 -3.51
C ARG A 101 43.94 15.31 -2.91
N TYR A 102 43.71 16.62 -2.93
CA TYR A 102 42.46 17.21 -2.45
C TYR A 102 41.25 16.70 -3.26
N SER A 103 41.36 16.69 -4.60
CA SER A 103 40.31 16.14 -5.46
C SER A 103 40.06 14.65 -5.20
N ARG A 104 41.11 13.85 -4.99
CA ARG A 104 40.99 12.44 -4.61
C ARG A 104 40.22 12.28 -3.29
N ASP A 105 40.55 13.07 -2.28
CA ASP A 105 39.93 12.98 -0.96
C ASP A 105 38.46 13.41 -1.00
N GLN A 106 38.12 14.44 -1.79
CA GLN A 106 36.73 14.83 -2.05
C GLN A 106 35.93 13.74 -2.77
N ASN A 107 36.51 13.11 -3.79
CA ASN A 107 35.87 12.02 -4.52
C ASN A 107 35.64 10.80 -3.60
N ALA A 108 36.59 10.49 -2.73
CA ALA A 108 36.44 9.42 -1.75
C ALA A 108 35.30 9.73 -0.74
N ALA A 109 35.19 10.97 -0.28
CA ALA A 109 34.09 11.40 0.59
C ALA A 109 32.72 11.27 -0.11
N LEU A 110 32.64 11.69 -1.38
CA LEU A 110 31.41 11.57 -2.19
C LEU A 110 30.96 10.11 -2.34
N LEU A 111 31.91 9.19 -2.59
CA LEU A 111 31.63 7.76 -2.63
C LEU A 111 31.11 7.24 -1.27
N GLY A 112 31.67 7.73 -0.16
CA GLY A 112 31.18 7.41 1.19
C GLY A 112 29.73 7.86 1.43
N HIS A 113 29.40 9.09 1.01
CA HIS A 113 28.03 9.61 1.09
C HIS A 113 27.05 8.81 0.23
N PHE A 114 27.45 8.48 -1.00
CA PHE A 114 26.63 7.67 -1.90
C PHE A 114 26.36 6.27 -1.33
N ALA A 115 27.39 5.60 -0.82
CA ALA A 115 27.26 4.28 -0.20
C ALA A 115 26.31 4.32 1.01
N THR A 116 26.40 5.37 1.83
CA THR A 116 25.54 5.54 2.99
C THR A 116 24.08 5.81 2.58
N SER A 117 23.85 6.70 1.61
CA SER A 117 22.51 7.01 1.08
C SER A 117 21.87 5.79 0.42
N MET A 118 22.62 5.01 -0.34
CA MET A 118 22.12 3.79 -0.96
C MET A 118 21.77 2.73 0.08
N SER A 119 22.60 2.57 1.12
CA SER A 119 22.34 1.66 2.23
C SER A 119 21.06 2.03 3.00
N THR A 120 20.86 3.32 3.31
CA THR A 120 19.65 3.78 3.99
C THR A 120 18.41 3.61 3.12
N MET A 121 18.49 3.92 1.82
CA MET A 121 17.39 3.73 0.88
C MET A 121 17.00 2.24 0.75
N LEU A 122 17.99 1.35 0.63
CA LEU A 122 17.74 -0.10 0.58
C LEU A 122 17.06 -0.61 1.85
N ARG A 123 17.53 -0.16 3.02
CA ARG A 123 16.92 -0.52 4.30
C ARG A 123 15.46 -0.06 4.37
N GLN A 124 15.18 1.20 4.00
CA GLN A 124 13.82 1.74 3.96
C GLN A 124 12.92 0.97 2.99
N PHE A 125 13.44 0.58 1.82
CA PHE A 125 12.69 -0.21 0.84
C PHE A 125 12.31 -1.59 1.38
N HIS A 126 13.26 -2.28 2.05
CA HIS A 126 12.98 -3.57 2.68
C HIS A 126 11.95 -3.45 3.81
N GLU A 127 12.08 -2.45 4.68
CA GLU A 127 11.11 -2.19 5.75
C GLU A 127 9.71 -1.86 5.18
N TYR A 128 9.64 -1.01 4.15
CA TYR A 128 8.39 -0.66 3.47
C TYR A 128 7.73 -1.89 2.86
N LYS A 129 8.48 -2.70 2.10
CA LYS A 129 7.94 -3.90 1.46
C LYS A 129 7.40 -4.88 2.49
N ALA A 130 8.12 -5.10 3.59
CA ALA A 130 7.68 -5.99 4.66
C ALA A 130 6.38 -5.50 5.30
N LYS A 131 6.29 -4.21 5.65
CA LYS A 131 5.08 -3.60 6.23
C LYS A 131 3.91 -3.65 5.25
N HIS A 132 4.12 -3.26 4.00
CA HIS A 132 3.08 -3.27 2.97
C HIS A 132 2.48 -4.67 2.76
N VAL A 133 3.33 -5.71 2.65
CA VAL A 133 2.85 -7.09 2.50
C VAL A 133 2.07 -7.53 3.75
N ALA A 134 2.55 -7.19 4.94
CA ALA A 134 1.84 -7.49 6.18
C ALA A 134 0.46 -6.82 6.22
N ASP A 135 0.39 -5.53 5.94
CA ASP A 135 -0.85 -4.74 5.95
C ASP A 135 -1.87 -5.26 4.92
N VAL A 136 -1.43 -5.51 3.68
CA VAL A 136 -2.30 -6.08 2.64
C VAL A 136 -2.80 -7.46 3.04
N SER A 137 -1.93 -8.31 3.60
CA SER A 137 -2.34 -9.63 4.08
C SER A 137 -3.32 -9.56 5.25
N ALA A 138 -3.14 -8.61 6.16
CA ALA A 138 -4.04 -8.37 7.29
C ALA A 138 -5.41 -7.89 6.81
N TRP A 139 -5.43 -6.96 5.84
CA TRP A 139 -6.66 -6.49 5.20
C TRP A 139 -7.41 -7.63 4.48
N HIS A 140 -6.71 -8.46 3.73
CA HIS A 140 -7.33 -9.62 3.09
C HIS A 140 -7.87 -10.65 4.11
N LYS A 141 -7.24 -10.80 5.27
CA LYS A 141 -7.75 -11.67 6.35
C LYS A 141 -8.99 -11.08 7.00
N SER A 142 -8.98 -9.80 7.34
CA SER A 142 -10.12 -9.12 7.96
C SER A 142 -11.33 -9.09 7.01
N TYR A 143 -11.12 -8.78 5.74
CA TYR A 143 -12.19 -8.79 4.74
C TYR A 143 -12.79 -10.19 4.54
N ARG A 144 -11.95 -11.25 4.52
CA ARG A 144 -12.45 -12.63 4.48
C ARG A 144 -13.23 -13.00 5.73
N ALA A 145 -12.82 -12.53 6.91
CA ALA A 145 -13.54 -12.75 8.16
C ALA A 145 -14.91 -12.07 8.13
N GLN A 146 -14.99 -10.81 7.70
CA GLN A 146 -16.26 -10.08 7.53
C GLN A 146 -17.20 -10.79 6.55
N LEU A 147 -16.66 -11.29 5.42
CA LEU A 147 -17.45 -12.07 4.48
C LEU A 147 -17.93 -13.42 5.04
N ALA A 148 -17.19 -14.03 5.96
CA ALA A 148 -17.62 -15.26 6.62
C ALA A 148 -18.71 -14.97 7.66
N GLU A 149 -18.55 -13.89 8.44
CA GLU A 149 -19.53 -13.41 9.42
C GLU A 149 -20.86 -13.03 8.75
N ALA A 150 -20.82 -12.25 7.66
CA ALA A 150 -22.02 -11.89 6.92
C ALA A 150 -22.74 -13.11 6.32
N ARG A 151 -22.01 -14.15 5.90
CA ARG A 151 -22.62 -15.42 5.44
C ARG A 151 -23.25 -16.20 6.58
N ALA A 152 -22.61 -16.23 7.75
CA ALA A 152 -23.14 -16.88 8.95
C ALA A 152 -24.39 -16.15 9.48
N GLU A 153 -24.39 -14.83 9.48
CA GLU A 153 -25.56 -14.04 9.84
C GLU A 153 -26.70 -14.28 8.83
N ASN A 154 -26.40 -14.34 7.53
CA ASN A 154 -27.42 -14.63 6.52
C ASN A 154 -28.02 -16.03 6.67
N SER A 155 -27.23 -17.05 7.01
CA SER A 155 -27.77 -18.38 7.33
C SER A 155 -28.63 -18.33 8.59
N ASN A 156 -28.19 -17.66 9.64
CA ASN A 156 -28.96 -17.54 10.89
C ASN A 156 -30.30 -16.84 10.66
N LEU A 157 -30.33 -15.76 9.88
CA LEU A 157 -31.57 -15.04 9.55
C LEU A 157 -32.51 -15.91 8.72
N ARG A 158 -31.98 -16.71 7.79
CA ARG A 158 -32.79 -17.69 7.06
C ARG A 158 -33.35 -18.72 8.02
N ASP A 159 -32.54 -19.32 8.88
CA ASP A 159 -33.01 -20.31 9.86
C ASP A 159 -34.11 -19.74 10.76
N GLN A 160 -33.97 -18.51 11.25
CA GLN A 160 -35.02 -17.81 12.02
C GLN A 160 -36.32 -17.61 11.23
N ILE A 161 -36.23 -17.22 9.95
CA ILE A 161 -37.41 -17.09 9.08
C ILE A 161 -38.08 -18.44 8.88
N TRP A 162 -37.29 -19.50 8.66
CA TRP A 162 -37.80 -20.86 8.49
C TRP A 162 -38.48 -21.36 9.76
N GLU A 163 -37.90 -21.14 10.94
CA GLU A 163 -38.51 -21.44 12.23
C GLU A 163 -39.82 -20.68 12.43
N MET A 164 -39.82 -19.36 12.17
CA MET A 164 -41.02 -18.53 12.28
C MET A 164 -42.13 -19.01 11.33
N GLN A 165 -41.79 -19.31 10.08
CA GLN A 165 -42.73 -19.84 9.09
C GLN A 165 -43.26 -21.22 9.50
N ALA A 166 -42.41 -22.10 10.03
CA ALA A 166 -42.80 -23.40 10.54
C ALA A 166 -43.76 -23.27 11.74
N HIS A 167 -43.47 -22.38 12.69
CA HIS A 167 -44.33 -22.09 13.83
C HIS A 167 -45.68 -21.48 13.39
N ALA A 168 -45.68 -20.54 12.46
CA ALA A 168 -46.90 -19.96 11.89
C ALA A 168 -47.72 -21.01 11.14
N GLY A 169 -47.07 -21.90 10.37
CA GLY A 169 -47.71 -23.03 9.69
C GLY A 169 -48.39 -23.98 10.67
N ALA A 170 -47.68 -24.40 11.72
CA ALA A 170 -48.22 -25.26 12.77
C ALA A 170 -49.38 -24.60 13.54
N ALA A 171 -49.30 -23.29 13.79
CA ALA A 171 -50.40 -22.54 14.42
C ALA A 171 -51.64 -22.47 13.51
N ASN A 172 -51.45 -22.19 12.22
CA ASN A 172 -52.53 -22.18 11.23
C ASN A 172 -53.17 -23.56 11.07
N GLU A 173 -52.38 -24.63 11.09
CA GLU A 173 -52.91 -26.00 11.06
C GLU A 173 -53.75 -26.30 12.31
N LYS A 174 -53.27 -25.91 13.50
CA LYS A 174 -54.05 -26.03 14.75
C LYS A 174 -55.37 -25.25 14.68
N LEU A 175 -55.38 -24.05 14.11
CA LEU A 175 -56.61 -23.25 13.92
C LEU A 175 -57.57 -23.89 12.91
N ARG A 176 -57.07 -24.42 11.79
CA ARG A 176 -57.89 -25.15 10.81
C ARG A 176 -58.50 -26.40 11.44
N ASN A 177 -57.69 -27.16 12.19
CA ASN A 177 -58.15 -28.34 12.91
C ASN A 177 -59.18 -27.99 13.98
N PHE A 178 -58.99 -26.87 14.70
CA PHE A 178 -59.98 -26.36 15.64
C PHE A 178 -61.28 -25.99 14.93
N ARG A 179 -61.23 -25.19 13.86
CA ARG A 179 -62.41 -24.79 13.07
C ARG A 179 -63.15 -26.02 12.55
N LYS A 180 -62.44 -26.98 11.97
CA LYS A 180 -63.01 -28.23 11.47
C LYS A 180 -63.75 -28.96 12.59
N LYS A 181 -63.10 -29.21 13.72
CA LYS A 181 -63.74 -29.86 14.90
C LYS A 181 -64.88 -29.05 15.50
N TYR A 182 -64.83 -27.71 15.40
CA TYR A 182 -65.85 -26.81 15.92
C TYR A 182 -67.11 -26.79 15.05
N ASP A 183 -66.93 -26.83 13.72
CA ASP A 183 -68.00 -26.89 12.72
C ASP A 183 -68.62 -28.30 12.65
N GLU A 184 -67.81 -29.36 12.79
CA GLU A 184 -68.25 -30.77 12.72
C GLU A 184 -68.89 -31.29 14.02
N ASN A 185 -68.91 -30.51 15.11
CA ASN A 185 -69.47 -30.97 16.37
C ASN A 185 -71.00 -30.80 16.39
N GLU A 186 -71.71 -31.83 15.91
CA GLU A 186 -73.18 -31.88 15.85
C GLU A 186 -73.84 -31.56 17.20
N THR A 187 -73.32 -32.15 18.29
CA THR A 187 -73.87 -31.94 19.64
C THR A 187 -73.88 -30.47 20.07
N ARG A 188 -72.97 -29.65 19.52
CA ARG A 188 -72.93 -28.21 19.76
C ARG A 188 -73.97 -27.48 18.91
N TRP A 189 -74.13 -27.88 17.64
CA TRP A 189 -75.17 -27.33 16.78
C TRP A 189 -76.55 -27.61 17.38
N GLU A 190 -76.82 -28.86 17.76
CA GLU A 190 -78.02 -29.28 18.48
C GLU A 190 -78.25 -28.43 19.74
N LYS A 191 -77.26 -28.33 20.64
CA LYS A 191 -77.37 -27.48 21.84
C LYS A 191 -77.67 -26.02 21.52
N ARG A 192 -77.09 -25.45 20.46
CA ARG A 192 -77.38 -24.06 20.03
C ARG A 192 -78.82 -23.93 19.53
N VAL A 193 -79.28 -24.88 18.73
CA VAL A 193 -80.66 -24.92 18.22
C VAL A 193 -81.65 -25.10 19.37
N GLU A 194 -81.39 -26.05 20.27
CA GLU A 194 -82.19 -26.29 21.49
C GLU A 194 -82.23 -25.05 22.37
N THR A 195 -81.09 -24.41 22.64
CA THR A 195 -81.05 -23.18 23.44
C THR A 195 -81.87 -22.06 22.78
N ARG A 196 -81.80 -21.93 21.44
CA ARG A 196 -82.58 -20.96 20.68
C ARG A 196 -84.08 -21.30 20.72
N ALA A 197 -84.44 -22.57 20.55
CA ALA A 197 -85.81 -23.05 20.63
C ALA A 197 -86.39 -22.82 22.03
N MET A 198 -85.66 -23.19 23.09
CA MET A 198 -86.03 -22.93 24.48
C MET A 198 -86.21 -21.43 24.75
N LYS A 199 -85.30 -20.58 24.25
CA LYS A 199 -85.46 -19.11 24.33
C LYS A 199 -86.73 -18.64 23.61
N GLN A 200 -87.06 -19.20 22.43
CA GLN A 200 -88.28 -18.86 21.69
C GLN A 200 -89.55 -19.35 22.39
N GLU A 201 -89.53 -20.55 22.97
CA GLU A 201 -90.63 -21.09 23.77
C GLU A 201 -90.88 -20.24 25.01
N LEU A 202 -89.82 -19.87 25.74
CA LEU A 202 -89.93 -18.95 26.87
C LEU A 202 -90.54 -17.61 26.46
N ARG A 203 -90.14 -17.06 25.30
CA ARG A 203 -90.74 -15.84 24.74
C ARG A 203 -92.21 -16.03 24.38
N PHE A 204 -92.56 -17.15 23.74
CA PHE A 204 -93.94 -17.48 23.39
C PHE A 204 -94.82 -17.54 24.63
N TRP A 205 -94.40 -18.28 25.66
CA TRP A 205 -95.12 -18.37 26.92
C TRP A 205 -95.16 -17.04 27.67
N LYS A 206 -94.10 -16.22 27.61
CA LYS A 206 -94.10 -14.86 28.16
C LYS A 206 -95.15 -13.99 27.48
N ARG A 207 -95.25 -14.01 26.14
CA ARG A 207 -96.29 -13.25 25.40
C ARG A 207 -97.70 -13.71 25.74
N MET A 208 -97.90 -15.02 25.88
CA MET A 208 -99.18 -15.59 26.30
C MET A 208 -99.55 -15.20 27.74
N ALA A 209 -98.57 -15.15 28.64
CA ALA A 209 -98.79 -14.83 30.05
C ALA A 209 -98.85 -13.31 30.34
N MET A 210 -98.20 -12.48 29.52
CA MET A 210 -98.11 -11.03 29.70
C MET A 210 -98.39 -10.25 28.40
N PRO A 211 -99.64 -10.22 27.90
CA PRO A 211 -99.98 -9.59 26.62
C PRO A 211 -99.88 -8.05 26.58
N HIS A 212 -99.69 -7.41 27.73
CA HIS A 212 -99.66 -5.94 27.88
C HIS A 212 -98.24 -5.35 27.92
N VAL A 213 -97.21 -6.21 27.90
CA VAL A 213 -95.80 -5.78 27.85
C VAL A 213 -95.40 -5.65 26.39
N ALA A 214 -94.82 -4.50 26.01
CA ALA A 214 -94.39 -4.22 24.64
C ALA A 214 -93.25 -5.15 24.20
N ASP A 215 -93.20 -5.48 22.91
CA ASP A 215 -92.24 -6.45 22.34
C ASP A 215 -90.76 -5.93 22.35
N ASP A 216 -90.56 -4.62 22.47
CA ASP A 216 -89.24 -3.97 22.54
C ASP A 216 -88.72 -3.84 23.98
N ASP A 217 -88.44 -4.96 24.63
CA ASP A 217 -87.79 -5.00 25.96
C ASP A 217 -86.26 -5.01 25.80
N PRO A 218 -85.52 -3.96 26.22
CA PRO A 218 -84.06 -3.90 26.11
C PRO A 218 -83.30 -5.01 26.84
N TYR A 219 -83.95 -5.71 27.78
CA TYR A 219 -83.31 -6.80 28.52
C TYR A 219 -83.38 -8.14 27.78
N TRP A 220 -84.23 -8.24 26.75
CA TRP A 220 -84.46 -9.49 26.00
C TRP A 220 -84.69 -9.30 24.49
N SER A 221 -84.46 -8.13 23.90
CA SER A 221 -84.66 -7.91 22.46
C SER A 221 -83.71 -8.76 21.59
N ASP A 222 -84.03 -8.84 20.30
CA ASP A 222 -83.65 -9.89 19.35
C ASP A 222 -82.15 -9.98 18.98
N ASP A 223 -81.30 -9.07 19.48
CA ASP A 223 -79.87 -8.97 19.14
C ASP A 223 -78.98 -9.13 20.38
N ASP A 224 -78.46 -10.35 20.61
CA ASP A 224 -77.25 -10.57 21.44
C ASP A 224 -75.98 -9.99 20.74
N ASP A 225 -76.12 -9.31 19.58
CA ASP A 225 -75.07 -8.61 18.82
C ASP A 225 -74.93 -7.11 19.18
N LEU A 226 -75.59 -6.65 20.25
CA LEU A 226 -75.30 -5.35 20.85
C LEU A 226 -73.86 -5.35 21.40
N VAL A 227 -72.90 -4.99 20.54
CA VAL A 227 -71.57 -4.55 20.98
C VAL A 227 -71.79 -3.54 22.09
N ASP A 228 -71.33 -3.88 23.29
CA ASP A 228 -71.40 -3.01 24.46
C ASP A 228 -71.07 -1.58 24.03
N VAL A 229 -71.96 -0.64 24.33
CA VAL A 229 -71.79 0.77 23.98
C VAL A 229 -70.43 1.29 24.48
N ALA A 230 -69.92 0.73 25.58
CA ALA A 230 -68.57 1.00 26.08
C ALA A 230 -67.47 0.46 25.16
N GLU A 231 -67.57 -0.78 24.68
CA GLU A 231 -66.56 -1.38 23.78
C GLU A 231 -66.59 -0.72 22.39
N LYS A 232 -67.76 -0.29 21.90
CA LYS A 232 -67.86 0.50 20.67
C LYS A 232 -67.13 1.84 20.79
N ARG A 233 -67.25 2.52 21.93
CA ARG A 233 -66.49 3.77 22.22
C ARG A 233 -64.99 3.50 22.30
N ARG A 234 -64.59 2.41 22.96
CA ARG A 234 -63.19 2.00 23.05
C ARG A 234 -62.58 1.73 21.67
N LEU A 235 -63.29 1.03 20.79
CA LEU A 235 -62.83 0.72 19.44
C LEU A 235 -62.66 1.97 18.58
N ILE A 236 -63.58 2.95 18.70
CA ILE A 236 -63.46 4.24 18.02
C ILE A 236 -62.21 4.98 18.51
N GLU A 237 -61.94 4.99 19.82
CA GLU A 237 -60.74 5.62 20.38
C GLU A 237 -59.46 4.89 19.93
N LEU A 238 -59.47 3.56 19.88
CA LEU A 238 -58.33 2.76 19.41
C LEU A 238 -58.05 2.99 17.92
N GLN A 239 -59.09 3.11 17.10
CA GLN A 239 -58.98 3.49 15.69
C GLN A 239 -58.42 4.91 15.53
N ARG A 240 -58.87 5.85 16.36
CA ARG A 240 -58.34 7.23 16.39
C ARG A 240 -56.86 7.25 16.73
N ILE A 241 -56.46 6.58 17.81
CA ILE A 241 -55.05 6.47 18.23
C ILE A 241 -54.21 5.84 17.12
N THR A 242 -54.67 4.76 16.51
CA THR A 242 -53.93 4.08 15.43
C THR A 242 -53.80 4.95 14.19
N ALA A 243 -54.82 5.72 13.85
CA ALA A 243 -54.76 6.69 12.75
C ALA A 243 -53.79 7.83 13.06
N GLU A 244 -53.79 8.34 14.30
CA GLU A 244 -52.86 9.38 14.77
C GLU A 244 -51.41 8.90 14.78
N THR A 245 -51.15 7.68 15.26
CA THR A 245 -49.79 7.11 15.25
C THR A 245 -49.31 6.83 13.83
N HIS A 246 -50.19 6.36 12.94
CA HIS A 246 -49.85 6.18 11.53
C HIS A 246 -49.58 7.52 10.83
N ALA A 247 -50.40 8.54 11.08
CA ALA A 247 -50.18 9.89 10.55
C ALA A 247 -48.87 10.51 11.07
N ALA A 248 -48.55 10.31 12.35
CA ALA A 248 -47.29 10.75 12.94
C ALA A 248 -46.08 10.01 12.33
N ALA A 249 -46.18 8.70 12.10
CA ALA A 249 -45.14 7.91 11.45
C ALA A 249 -44.90 8.37 9.99
N VAL A 250 -45.98 8.63 9.25
CA VAL A 250 -45.90 9.18 7.88
C VAL A 250 -45.30 10.59 7.88
N ALA A 251 -45.68 11.44 8.82
CA ALA A 251 -45.11 12.79 8.95
C ALA A 251 -43.62 12.78 9.32
N GLN A 252 -43.19 11.87 10.21
CA GLN A 252 -41.78 11.68 10.53
C GLN A 252 -40.98 11.16 9.34
N LEU A 253 -41.55 10.24 8.55
CA LEU A 253 -40.92 9.74 7.33
C LEU A 253 -40.80 10.84 6.26
N ALA A 254 -41.82 11.69 6.12
CA ALA A 254 -41.81 12.85 5.22
C ALA A 254 -40.80 13.93 5.68
N ALA A 255 -40.70 14.19 6.99
CA ALA A 255 -39.71 15.11 7.53
C ALA A 255 -38.27 14.60 7.32
N ALA A 256 -38.03 13.29 7.52
CA ALA A 256 -36.74 12.67 7.24
C ALA A 256 -36.38 12.71 5.74
N GLN A 257 -37.37 12.61 4.84
CA GLN A 257 -37.16 12.81 3.40
C GLN A 257 -36.86 14.28 3.03
N ALA A 258 -37.49 15.24 3.71
CA ALA A 258 -37.23 16.66 3.49
C ALA A 258 -35.82 17.05 3.96
N GLU A 259 -35.35 16.52 5.10
CA GLU A 259 -34.01 16.78 5.65
C GLU A 259 -32.90 16.19 4.75
N LEU A 260 -33.18 15.12 4.01
CA LEU A 260 -32.27 14.55 3.01
C LEU A 260 -32.29 15.29 1.66
N GLY A 261 -33.32 16.09 1.38
CA GLY A 261 -33.44 16.91 0.17
C GLY A 261 -32.67 18.23 0.23
N GLU A 262 -32.34 18.73 1.44
CA GLU A 262 -31.69 20.04 1.63
C GLU A 262 -30.16 20.01 1.44
N ILE A 263 -29.54 18.83 1.29
CA ILE A 263 -28.08 18.67 1.15
C ILE A 263 -27.59 18.65 -0.32
N THR A 264 -28.47 18.71 -1.32
CA THR A 264 -28.06 18.65 -2.76
C THR A 264 -28.46 19.86 -3.60
N GLY A 265 -28.79 21.00 -3.00
CA GLY A 265 -29.25 22.19 -3.71
C GLY A 265 -28.34 23.40 -3.57
N ASN A 266 -27.12 23.34 -4.11
CA ASN A 266 -26.37 24.53 -4.52
C ASN A 266 -25.20 24.09 -5.41
N ASP A 267 -25.40 24.17 -6.73
CA ASP A 267 -24.39 24.55 -7.73
C ASP A 267 -25.07 24.71 -9.10
N GLU A 268 -25.01 25.95 -9.62
CA GLU A 268 -24.86 26.42 -11.02
C GLU A 268 -25.87 25.93 -12.10
N ASP A 269 -26.67 26.79 -12.76
CA ASP A 269 -26.37 27.81 -13.79
C ASP A 269 -26.96 27.38 -15.16
N GLY A 270 -27.65 28.33 -15.81
CA GLY A 270 -27.91 28.47 -17.25
C GLY A 270 -28.44 27.32 -18.13
N GLY A 271 -29.63 27.52 -18.73
CA GLY A 271 -29.83 27.22 -20.17
C GLY A 271 -31.04 26.39 -20.61
N ASP A 272 -32.14 27.10 -20.92
CA ASP A 272 -32.95 27.03 -22.15
C ASP A 272 -33.58 25.71 -22.69
N GLN A 273 -34.92 25.73 -22.70
CA GLN A 273 -35.93 25.23 -23.66
C GLN A 273 -35.91 23.77 -24.19
N GLY A 274 -37.04 23.08 -23.98
CA GLY A 274 -37.43 21.90 -24.77
C GLY A 274 -38.68 21.18 -24.23
N ASP A 275 -39.85 21.53 -24.79
CA ASP A 275 -41.14 20.86 -24.60
C ASP A 275 -41.08 19.33 -24.72
N GLY A 276 -41.79 18.63 -23.83
CA GLY A 276 -42.01 17.19 -23.96
C GLY A 276 -42.57 16.54 -22.70
N VAL A 277 -43.80 16.88 -22.31
CA VAL A 277 -44.54 16.15 -21.27
C VAL A 277 -44.98 14.77 -21.80
N PRO A 278 -44.52 13.63 -21.26
CA PRO A 278 -45.18 12.36 -21.51
C PRO A 278 -46.37 12.22 -20.53
N PRO A 279 -47.52 11.67 -20.98
CA PRO A 279 -48.73 11.60 -20.16
C PRO A 279 -48.56 10.65 -18.95
N PRO A 280 -49.23 10.92 -17.82
CA PRO A 280 -49.21 10.02 -16.67
C PRO A 280 -49.87 8.68 -17.01
N ALA A 281 -49.18 7.59 -16.69
CA ALA A 281 -49.69 6.22 -16.77
C ALA A 281 -50.92 6.02 -15.86
N PRO A 282 -51.88 5.15 -16.24
CA PRO A 282 -53.12 4.95 -15.48
C PRO A 282 -52.86 4.35 -14.10
N ALA A 283 -53.56 4.86 -13.09
CA ALA A 283 -53.55 4.32 -11.73
C ALA A 283 -54.02 2.85 -11.72
N PRO A 284 -53.36 1.95 -10.97
CA PRO A 284 -53.87 0.60 -10.77
C PRO A 284 -55.16 0.63 -9.93
N PRO A 285 -56.12 -0.28 -10.19
CA PRO A 285 -57.42 -0.28 -9.55
C PRO A 285 -57.30 -0.50 -8.04
N SER A 286 -58.15 0.19 -7.28
CA SER A 286 -58.33 0.04 -5.84
C SER A 286 -58.71 -1.41 -5.46
N THR A 287 -57.71 -2.26 -5.23
CA THR A 287 -57.88 -3.52 -4.52
C THR A 287 -57.88 -3.25 -3.02
N MET A 288 -58.99 -3.58 -2.37
CA MET A 288 -59.19 -3.48 -0.92
C MET A 288 -58.00 -4.05 -0.14
N LEU A 289 -57.42 -3.23 0.74
CA LEU A 289 -56.40 -3.64 1.70
C LEU A 289 -57.02 -4.61 2.72
N THR A 290 -56.86 -5.91 2.49
CA THR A 290 -56.92 -6.90 3.57
C THR A 290 -55.55 -7.00 4.27
N PRO A 291 -55.51 -7.19 5.60
CA PRO A 291 -54.30 -7.14 6.42
C PRO A 291 -53.22 -8.20 6.09
N HIS A 292 -53.49 -9.12 5.16
CA HIS A 292 -52.56 -10.16 4.76
C HIS A 292 -51.49 -9.69 3.74
N ASN A 293 -51.75 -8.61 2.98
CA ASN A 293 -50.81 -8.12 1.95
C ASN A 293 -49.73 -7.16 2.48
N LEU A 294 -49.85 -6.66 3.73
CA LEU A 294 -48.91 -5.68 4.28
C LEU A 294 -47.56 -6.31 4.70
N MET A 295 -47.54 -7.61 5.03
CA MET A 295 -46.29 -8.28 5.42
C MET A 295 -45.40 -8.65 4.22
N GLN A 296 -45.95 -8.81 3.02
CA GLN A 296 -45.17 -9.28 1.86
C GLN A 296 -44.40 -8.14 1.14
N GLN A 297 -44.78 -6.88 1.34
CA GLN A 297 -44.04 -5.72 0.84
C GLN A 297 -42.87 -5.29 1.74
N LEU A 298 -42.75 -5.83 2.96
CA LEU A 298 -41.66 -5.47 3.89
C LEU A 298 -40.36 -6.27 3.65
N VAL A 299 -40.35 -7.29 2.78
CA VAL A 299 -39.18 -8.16 2.50
C VAL A 299 -38.91 -8.31 1.00
N GLY A 300 -39.16 -7.26 0.22
CA GLY A 300 -38.87 -7.22 -1.22
C GLY A 300 -37.67 -6.32 -1.50
N GLY A 301 -36.52 -6.92 -1.82
CA GLY A 301 -35.27 -6.20 -2.12
C GLY A 301 -35.41 -5.22 -3.30
N VAL A 302 -34.62 -4.15 -3.24
CA VAL A 302 -34.47 -3.16 -4.32
C VAL A 302 -34.00 -3.88 -5.59
N PRO A 303 -34.66 -3.70 -6.74
CA PRO A 303 -34.12 -4.17 -8.01
C PRO A 303 -32.86 -3.37 -8.33
N MET A 304 -31.69 -4.00 -8.23
CA MET A 304 -30.43 -3.44 -8.74
C MET A 304 -30.53 -3.37 -10.26
N GLN A 305 -30.89 -2.19 -10.77
CA GLN A 305 -30.82 -1.89 -12.18
C GLN A 305 -29.35 -1.94 -12.59
N ARG A 306 -29.01 -2.94 -13.42
CA ARG A 306 -27.67 -3.16 -13.95
C ARG A 306 -27.43 -2.12 -15.05
N SER A 307 -26.79 -1.00 -14.71
CA SER A 307 -26.25 -0.06 -15.69
C SER A 307 -25.03 -0.71 -16.34
N ASP A 308 -25.25 -1.33 -17.51
CA ASP A 308 -24.21 -1.63 -18.48
C ASP A 308 -23.90 -0.34 -19.24
N ASP A 309 -23.16 0.58 -18.61
CA ASP A 309 -22.52 1.71 -19.27
C ASP A 309 -21.04 1.72 -18.90
N GLY A 310 -20.21 1.34 -19.87
CA GLY A 310 -18.77 1.32 -19.71
C GLY A 310 -18.18 2.72 -19.65
N ASN A 311 -17.74 3.14 -18.46
CA ASN A 311 -16.54 3.95 -18.29
C ASN A 311 -16.08 3.87 -16.83
N GLY A 312 -14.79 3.62 -16.61
CA GLY A 312 -14.25 3.23 -15.32
C GLY A 312 -14.21 4.33 -14.28
N THR A 313 -14.82 4.08 -13.12
CA THR A 313 -14.41 4.57 -11.79
C THR A 313 -15.09 3.69 -10.74
N GLY A 314 -14.32 2.79 -10.11
CA GLY A 314 -14.82 2.02 -8.96
C GLY A 314 -15.08 2.92 -7.74
N PRO A 315 -15.88 2.45 -6.75
CA PRO A 315 -16.21 3.25 -5.58
C PRO A 315 -14.95 3.64 -4.81
N THR A 316 -14.83 4.93 -4.49
CA THR A 316 -13.73 5.50 -3.71
C THR A 316 -13.75 4.96 -2.28
N PRO A 317 -12.59 4.57 -1.71
CA PRO A 317 -12.54 4.08 -0.34
C PRO A 317 -12.84 5.21 0.67
N PRO A 318 -13.39 4.89 1.85
CA PRO A 318 -13.71 5.88 2.86
C PRO A 318 -12.45 6.60 3.39
N PRO A 319 -12.57 7.87 3.83
CA PRO A 319 -11.45 8.64 4.34
C PRO A 319 -10.89 8.02 5.63
N ARG A 320 -9.55 7.97 5.72
CA ARG A 320 -8.85 7.51 6.93
C ARG A 320 -9.10 8.46 8.10
N PRO A 321 -9.23 7.97 9.34
CA PRO A 321 -9.28 8.84 10.50
C PRO A 321 -7.96 9.61 10.65
N LEU A 322 -8.08 10.93 10.87
CA LEU A 322 -6.95 11.82 11.16
C LEU A 322 -6.23 11.32 12.42
N SER A 323 -4.93 11.13 12.30
CA SER A 323 -4.05 10.80 13.42
C SER A 323 -4.20 11.84 14.52
N ALA A 324 -4.61 11.39 15.71
CA ALA A 324 -4.52 12.18 16.92
C ALA A 324 -3.06 12.57 17.18
N ALA A 325 -2.87 13.85 17.48
CA ALA A 325 -1.61 14.50 17.76
C ALA A 325 -0.76 13.75 18.80
N SER A 326 0.46 13.35 18.43
CA SER A 326 1.56 13.21 19.40
C SER A 326 2.29 14.54 19.47
N SER A 327 1.72 15.45 20.27
CA SER A 327 2.40 16.61 20.82
C SER A 327 2.89 16.21 22.21
N THR A 328 4.21 16.08 22.37
CA THR A 328 5.03 16.92 23.26
C THR A 328 6.40 16.25 23.45
N GLY A 329 7.44 16.97 23.01
CA GLY A 329 8.79 16.74 23.50
C GLY A 329 9.02 17.47 24.83
N SER A 330 10.26 17.33 25.32
CA SER A 330 10.92 18.12 26.36
C SER A 330 10.83 17.61 27.80
N SER A 331 11.89 16.91 28.23
CA SER A 331 12.84 17.51 29.18
C SER A 331 14.15 16.73 29.20
N GLY A 332 15.23 17.43 28.84
CA GLY A 332 16.59 17.10 29.23
C GLY A 332 17.12 18.27 30.06
N GLN A 333 17.39 18.01 31.34
CA GLN A 333 18.50 18.52 32.15
C GLN A 333 18.74 17.50 33.26
#